data_AF-A0A2Z4G8T2-F1
#
_entry.id   AF-A0A2Z4G8T2-F1
#
_cell.length_a   1.000
_cell.length_b   1.000
_cell.length_c   1.000
_cell.angle_alpha   90.00
_cell.angle_beta   90.00
_cell.angle_gamma   90.00
#
_symmetry.space_group_name_H-M   'P 1'
#
loop_
_entity.id
_entity.type
_entity.pdbx_description
1 polymer ?
#
loop_
_entity_poly.entity_id
_entity_poly.type
_entity_poly.pdbx_seq_one_letter_code
_entity_poly.pdbx_strand_id
1 'polypeptide(L)'
;MLKQLTHFIKNRIVFILIIFLISSCKDIWRLEPRESDLGEERTKVLGHRGAGYNSLLFRENTSEGIEYALDRLGGVEVDIAISKDGGLWLSHDDNVWLLDKPFIDATDEEIADVRDENGQVYYDKLEDILVRMVIKYPSKHISLDVKNPKELFKSETFSSVAKKLADFTDSYNFEGKISVQSDSLSFLKMVREESSGIETYYLTWGDFDQGIKRTYENYLTGISFDHDRKDDLTKSMVDLAHSLNLKVLVYSIEDSFIDEVYGLQVDFIETDNMAFFELLYN
;
A
#
# COMPACT_ATOMS: atom_id res chain seq x y z
N MET A 1 12.35 -9.73 -62.51
CA MET A 1 12.73 -8.53 -61.74
C MET A 1 11.68 -8.13 -60.69
N LEU A 2 10.41 -7.89 -61.07
CA LEU A 2 9.36 -7.46 -60.12
C LEU A 2 9.11 -8.43 -58.94
N LYS A 3 9.12 -9.75 -59.19
CA LYS A 3 8.94 -10.79 -58.15
C LYS A 3 10.11 -10.90 -57.15
N GLN A 4 11.33 -10.57 -57.57
CA GLN A 4 12.49 -10.57 -56.67
C GLN A 4 12.50 -9.32 -55.78
N LEU A 5 12.06 -8.17 -56.33
CA LEU A 5 11.93 -6.93 -55.58
C LEU A 5 10.85 -7.03 -54.49
N THR A 6 9.71 -7.65 -54.78
CA THR A 6 8.63 -7.84 -53.80
C THR A 6 9.01 -8.81 -52.68
N HIS A 7 9.80 -9.85 -52.99
CA HIS A 7 10.30 -10.79 -51.98
C HIS A 7 11.35 -10.13 -51.06
N PHE A 8 12.23 -9.31 -51.63
CA PHE A 8 13.22 -8.55 -50.86
C PHE A 8 12.59 -7.51 -49.92
N ILE A 9 11.54 -6.81 -50.36
CA ILE A 9 10.81 -5.84 -49.53
C ILE A 9 10.04 -6.54 -48.40
N LYS A 10 9.37 -7.67 -48.67
CA LYS A 10 8.67 -8.46 -47.63
C LYS A 10 9.61 -8.91 -46.52
N ASN A 11 10.80 -9.41 -46.86
CA ASN A 11 11.75 -9.91 -45.87
C ASN A 11 12.31 -8.78 -44.98
N ARG A 12 12.49 -7.56 -45.53
CA ARG A 12 12.90 -6.39 -44.74
C ARG A 12 11.81 -5.87 -43.81
N ILE A 13 10.55 -5.88 -44.24
CA ILE A 13 9.42 -5.47 -43.38
C ILE A 13 9.25 -6.46 -42.21
N VAL A 14 9.36 -7.76 -42.47
CA VAL A 14 9.32 -8.79 -41.41
C VAL A 14 10.47 -8.60 -40.42
N PHE A 15 11.69 -8.33 -40.91
CA PHE A 15 12.85 -8.11 -40.04
C PHE A 15 12.72 -6.84 -39.19
N ILE A 16 12.19 -5.74 -39.76
CA ILE A 16 11.90 -4.50 -39.03
C ILE A 16 10.81 -4.74 -37.97
N LEU A 17 9.73 -5.44 -38.31
CA LEU A 17 8.68 -5.80 -37.35
C LEU A 17 9.22 -6.67 -36.22
N ILE A 18 10.11 -7.63 -36.52
CA ILE A 18 10.79 -8.43 -35.50
C ILE A 18 11.65 -7.53 -34.59
N ILE A 19 12.44 -6.59 -35.13
CA ILE A 19 13.22 -5.65 -34.31
C ILE A 19 12.32 -4.78 -33.41
N PHE A 20 11.18 -4.31 -33.91
CA PHE A 20 10.22 -3.54 -33.11
C PHE A 20 9.54 -4.40 -32.03
N LEU A 21 9.24 -5.67 -32.32
CA LEU A 21 8.70 -6.62 -31.35
C LEU A 21 9.71 -6.98 -30.25
N ILE A 22 10.99 -7.11 -30.59
CA ILE A 22 12.06 -7.36 -29.61
C ILE A 22 12.34 -6.09 -28.79
N SER A 23 12.23 -4.89 -29.38
CA SER A 23 12.46 -3.62 -28.69
C SER A 23 11.31 -3.18 -27.78
N SER A 24 10.10 -3.73 -27.99
CA SER A 24 8.90 -3.48 -27.19
C SER A 24 8.81 -4.39 -25.96
N CYS A 25 9.67 -5.40 -25.84
CA CYS A 25 9.70 -6.27 -24.67
C CYS A 25 10.52 -5.59 -23.55
N LYS A 26 9.76 -5.00 -22.63
CA LYS A 26 10.11 -4.65 -21.25
C LYS A 26 11.07 -3.45 -21.07
N ASP A 27 10.51 -2.25 -21.22
CA ASP A 27 11.15 -0.96 -20.90
C ASP A 27 11.74 -0.88 -19.48
N ILE A 28 11.23 -1.69 -18.54
CA ILE A 28 11.67 -1.67 -17.13
C ILE A 28 13.13 -2.08 -16.94
N TRP A 29 13.67 -2.98 -17.77
CA TRP A 29 15.07 -3.42 -17.67
C TRP A 29 16.07 -2.38 -18.18
N ARG A 30 15.58 -1.24 -18.68
CA ARG A 30 16.40 -0.07 -19.04
C ARG A 30 16.45 0.98 -17.94
N LEU A 31 15.75 0.77 -16.82
CA LEU A 31 15.84 1.66 -15.68
C LEU A 31 17.23 1.51 -15.05
N GLU A 32 17.89 2.64 -14.83
CA GLU A 32 19.20 2.65 -14.18
C GLU A 32 19.02 2.38 -12.67
N PRO A 33 19.85 1.51 -12.08
CA PRO A 33 19.89 1.31 -10.64
C PRO A 33 20.07 2.62 -9.87
N ARG A 34 19.48 2.70 -8.68
CA ARG A 34 19.72 3.78 -7.72
C ARG A 34 20.71 3.31 -6.65
N GLU A 35 21.42 4.26 -6.03
CA GLU A 35 22.19 3.94 -4.83
C GLU A 35 21.23 3.38 -3.78
N SER A 36 21.55 2.17 -3.29
CA SER A 36 20.68 1.47 -2.36
C SER A 36 20.89 1.96 -0.94
N ASP A 37 19.81 2.37 -0.28
CA ASP A 37 19.73 2.58 1.16
C ASP A 37 18.90 1.49 1.87
N LEU A 38 18.46 0.48 1.12
CA LEU A 38 17.82 -0.71 1.68
C LEU A 38 18.84 -1.47 2.53
N GLY A 39 18.62 -1.48 3.84
CA GLY A 39 19.37 -2.33 4.77
C GLY A 39 19.05 -3.81 4.58
N GLU A 40 19.77 -4.69 5.29
CA GLU A 40 19.43 -6.11 5.41
C GLU A 40 18.19 -6.34 6.32
N GLU A 41 17.13 -5.58 6.10
CA GLU A 41 15.89 -5.79 6.86
C GLU A 41 15.21 -7.08 6.43
N ARG A 42 14.75 -7.86 7.41
CA ARG A 42 13.89 -9.01 7.18
C ARG A 42 12.47 -8.51 6.87
N THR A 43 11.74 -9.27 6.06
CA THR A 43 10.32 -9.04 5.76
C THR A 43 9.52 -8.75 7.03
N LYS A 44 8.88 -7.57 7.09
CA LYS A 44 7.99 -7.17 8.18
C LYS A 44 6.57 -7.63 7.86
N VAL A 45 5.97 -8.38 8.77
CA VAL A 45 4.58 -8.82 8.64
C VAL A 45 3.67 -7.83 9.35
N LEU A 46 2.60 -7.43 8.69
CA LEU A 46 1.60 -6.46 9.14
C LEU A 46 0.25 -7.16 9.23
N GLY A 47 -0.49 -6.93 10.33
CA GLY A 47 -1.88 -7.37 10.41
C GLY A 47 -2.74 -6.50 9.50
N HIS A 48 -3.37 -7.10 8.49
CA HIS A 48 -4.26 -6.39 7.55
C HIS A 48 -5.53 -5.94 8.29
N ARG A 49 -5.90 -4.67 8.15
CA ARG A 49 -7.06 -4.03 8.83
C ARG A 49 -7.05 -4.22 10.34
N GLY A 50 -5.88 -4.28 10.96
CA GLY A 50 -5.72 -4.77 12.32
C GLY A 50 -5.69 -6.30 12.37
N ALA A 51 -6.81 -6.91 12.72
CA ALA A 51 -6.88 -8.34 13.04
C ALA A 51 -7.32 -9.25 11.88
N GLY A 52 -7.25 -8.76 10.64
CA GLY A 52 -7.64 -9.46 9.43
C GLY A 52 -9.11 -9.28 9.04
N TYR A 53 -9.39 -9.47 7.76
CA TYR A 53 -10.73 -9.50 7.16
C TYR A 53 -11.59 -10.63 7.78
N ASN A 54 -12.85 -10.32 8.14
CA ASN A 54 -13.78 -11.27 8.78
C ASN A 54 -13.23 -11.99 10.03
N SER A 55 -12.34 -11.35 10.78
CA SER A 55 -11.83 -11.89 12.04
C SER A 55 -12.97 -12.19 13.02
N LEU A 56 -12.95 -13.38 13.62
CA LEU A 56 -13.95 -13.80 14.60
C LEU A 56 -13.79 -13.11 15.96
N LEU A 57 -12.65 -12.44 16.18
CA LEU A 57 -12.27 -11.85 17.47
C LEU A 57 -12.57 -10.37 17.54
N PHE A 58 -12.22 -9.64 16.47
CA PHE A 58 -12.31 -8.19 16.42
C PHE A 58 -12.83 -7.77 15.06
N ARG A 59 -13.59 -6.68 15.04
CA ARG A 59 -13.97 -6.06 13.78
C ARG A 59 -12.73 -5.40 13.14
N GLU A 60 -12.71 -5.37 11.82
CA GLU A 60 -11.72 -4.64 11.02
C GLU A 60 -11.57 -3.19 11.47
N ASN A 61 -10.34 -2.66 11.36
CA ASN A 61 -10.02 -1.25 11.56
C ASN A 61 -10.40 -0.71 12.95
N THR A 62 -10.34 -1.56 13.98
CA THR A 62 -10.60 -1.20 15.38
C THR A 62 -9.34 -1.12 16.21
N SER A 63 -9.35 -0.24 17.22
CA SER A 63 -8.35 -0.18 18.29
C SER A 63 -7.95 -1.56 18.81
N GLU A 64 -8.92 -2.42 19.12
CA GLU A 64 -8.69 -3.74 19.70
C GLU A 64 -8.01 -4.68 18.69
N GLY A 65 -8.47 -4.70 17.44
CA GLY A 65 -7.86 -5.50 16.38
C GLY A 65 -6.44 -5.04 16.05
N ILE A 66 -6.21 -3.73 16.07
CA ILE A 66 -4.90 -3.12 15.85
C ILE A 66 -3.93 -3.49 16.97
N GLU A 67 -4.34 -3.34 18.23
CA GLU A 67 -3.50 -3.74 19.37
C GLU A 67 -3.20 -5.25 19.35
N TYR A 68 -4.19 -6.07 18.98
CA TYR A 68 -4.00 -7.50 18.81
C TYR A 68 -2.88 -7.83 17.81
N ALA A 69 -2.86 -7.17 16.65
CA ALA A 69 -1.82 -7.34 15.65
C ALA A 69 -0.46 -6.80 16.11
N LEU A 70 -0.42 -5.61 16.70
CA LEU A 70 0.82 -4.97 17.15
C LEU A 70 1.54 -5.75 18.25
N ASP A 71 0.79 -6.43 19.12
CA ASP A 71 1.35 -7.33 20.14
C ASP A 71 2.10 -8.54 19.53
N ARG A 72 1.85 -8.88 18.26
CA ARG A 72 2.26 -10.15 17.63
C ARG A 72 3.19 -9.99 16.44
N LEU A 73 2.97 -8.96 15.64
CA LEU A 73 3.57 -8.77 14.34
C LEU A 73 4.49 -7.55 14.30
N GLY A 74 5.18 -7.33 13.17
CA GLY A 74 6.07 -6.18 12.98
C GLY A 74 5.33 -4.84 12.88
N GLY A 75 4.04 -4.88 12.60
CA GLY A 75 3.21 -3.70 12.46
C GLY A 75 1.77 -4.05 12.11
N VAL A 76 1.07 -3.06 11.55
CA VAL A 76 -0.35 -3.16 11.19
C VAL A 76 -0.61 -2.37 9.90
N GLU A 77 -1.56 -2.81 9.10
CA GLU A 77 -2.18 -2.01 8.04
C GLU A 77 -3.59 -1.61 8.50
N VAL A 78 -4.00 -0.38 8.16
CA VAL A 78 -5.36 0.12 8.39
C VAL A 78 -5.85 0.95 7.21
N ASP A 79 -7.15 0.86 6.94
CA ASP A 79 -7.82 1.64 5.92
C ASP A 79 -8.24 3.02 6.46
N ILE A 80 -7.98 4.08 5.68
CA ILE A 80 -8.29 5.45 6.05
C ILE A 80 -9.46 5.99 5.24
N ALA A 81 -10.52 6.37 5.94
CA ALA A 81 -11.62 7.17 5.45
C ALA A 81 -11.46 8.63 5.91
N ILE A 82 -11.84 9.58 5.05
CA ILE A 82 -11.68 11.01 5.31
C ILE A 82 -13.06 11.65 5.47
N SER A 83 -13.27 12.34 6.59
CA SER A 83 -14.52 13.03 6.87
C SER A 83 -14.66 14.33 6.07
N LYS A 84 -15.87 14.90 6.10
CA LYS A 84 -16.17 16.24 5.57
C LYS A 84 -15.28 17.34 6.16
N ASP A 85 -14.88 17.19 7.42
CA ASP A 85 -14.04 18.16 8.14
C ASP A 85 -12.54 17.89 7.96
N GLY A 86 -12.16 16.87 7.18
CA GLY A 86 -10.76 16.46 7.00
C GLY A 86 -10.22 15.63 8.18
N GLY A 87 -11.09 15.08 9.02
CA GLY A 87 -10.76 14.05 9.99
C GLY A 87 -10.33 12.76 9.31
N LEU A 88 -9.39 12.04 9.92
CA LEU A 88 -8.89 10.75 9.42
C LEU A 88 -9.43 9.66 10.35
N TRP A 89 -10.30 8.83 9.79
CA TRP A 89 -11.04 7.79 10.50
C TRP A 89 -10.69 6.42 9.93
N LEU A 90 -10.78 5.39 10.76
CA LEU A 90 -10.45 4.03 10.33
C LEU A 90 -11.69 3.32 9.79
N SER A 91 -11.69 2.97 8.51
CA SER A 91 -12.77 2.26 7.83
C SER A 91 -12.34 1.82 6.44
N HIS A 92 -12.65 0.56 6.09
CA HIS A 92 -12.55 0.07 4.72
C HIS A 92 -13.72 0.56 3.84
N ASP A 93 -14.90 0.74 4.44
CA ASP A 93 -16.12 1.09 3.73
C ASP A 93 -16.17 2.58 3.37
N ASP A 94 -16.72 2.90 2.19
CA ASP A 94 -16.92 4.28 1.72
C ASP A 94 -17.96 5.06 2.54
N ASN A 95 -18.89 4.33 3.18
CA ASN A 95 -20.04 4.90 3.88
C ASN A 95 -19.95 4.74 5.40
N VAL A 96 -20.43 5.75 6.12
CA VAL A 96 -20.59 5.71 7.57
C VAL A 96 -21.82 4.87 7.92
N TRP A 97 -21.59 3.80 8.67
CA TRP A 97 -22.63 2.88 9.13
C TRP A 97 -23.68 3.64 9.97
N LEU A 98 -24.95 3.23 9.85
CA LEU A 98 -26.16 3.86 10.40
C LEU A 98 -26.52 5.25 9.87
N LEU A 99 -25.60 5.98 9.22
CA LEU A 99 -25.89 7.28 8.62
C LEU A 99 -26.26 7.19 7.14
N ASP A 100 -25.98 6.06 6.49
CA ASP A 100 -26.21 5.80 5.05
C ASP A 100 -25.68 6.94 4.17
N LYS A 101 -24.47 7.41 4.49
CA LYS A 101 -23.82 8.51 3.78
C LYS A 101 -22.31 8.30 3.68
N PRO A 102 -21.66 8.80 2.61
CA PRO A 102 -20.21 8.72 2.48
C PRO A 102 -19.48 9.42 3.63
N PHE A 103 -18.30 8.93 4.00
CA PHE A 103 -17.45 9.60 5.01
C PHE A 103 -17.17 11.06 4.65
N ILE A 104 -16.90 11.35 3.39
CA ILE A 104 -16.62 12.70 2.90
C ILE A 104 -17.79 13.69 3.04
N ASP A 105 -19.01 13.18 3.28
CA ASP A 105 -20.21 13.98 3.55
C ASP A 105 -20.59 14.00 5.05
N ALA A 106 -19.86 13.26 5.89
CA ALA A 106 -20.04 13.18 7.33
C ALA A 106 -19.08 14.09 8.10
N THR A 107 -19.60 14.87 9.06
CA THR A 107 -18.73 15.62 9.98
C THR A 107 -18.05 14.67 10.96
N ASP A 108 -16.95 15.13 11.55
CA ASP A 108 -16.27 14.38 12.61
C ASP A 108 -17.20 14.10 13.80
N GLU A 109 -18.08 15.03 14.14
CA GLU A 109 -19.06 14.87 15.21
C GLU A 109 -20.06 13.75 14.90
N GLU A 110 -20.60 13.72 13.68
CA GLU A 110 -21.54 12.67 13.26
C GLU A 110 -20.91 11.28 13.27
N ILE A 111 -19.65 11.15 12.81
CA ILE A 111 -18.91 9.88 12.83
C ILE A 111 -18.60 9.47 14.28
N ALA A 112 -18.15 10.43 15.11
CA ALA A 112 -17.82 10.20 16.51
C ALA A 112 -19.03 9.72 17.34
N ASP A 113 -20.25 10.02 16.91
CA ASP A 113 -21.50 9.66 17.59
C ASP A 113 -22.07 8.30 17.17
N VAL A 114 -21.51 7.66 16.13
CA VAL A 114 -21.95 6.32 15.72
C VAL A 114 -21.63 5.30 16.84
N ARG A 115 -22.62 4.48 17.18
CA ARG A 115 -22.50 3.41 18.19
C ARG A 115 -22.95 2.08 17.64
N ASP A 116 -22.27 1.00 18.03
CA ASP A 116 -22.70 -0.37 17.76
C ASP A 116 -23.97 -0.75 18.55
N GLU A 117 -24.46 -1.98 18.33
CA GLU A 117 -25.64 -2.51 19.03
C GLU A 117 -25.47 -2.61 20.57
N ASN A 118 -24.23 -2.58 21.05
CA ASN A 118 -23.86 -2.60 22.47
C ASN A 118 -23.63 -1.20 23.05
N GLY A 119 -23.78 -0.14 22.25
CA GLY A 119 -23.55 1.24 22.66
C GLY A 119 -22.08 1.65 22.72
N GLN A 120 -21.17 0.89 22.10
CA GLN A 120 -19.74 1.22 21.99
C GLN A 120 -19.48 2.11 20.78
N VAL A 121 -18.46 2.98 20.85
CA VAL A 121 -18.05 3.84 19.72
C VAL A 121 -17.70 2.97 18.51
N TYR A 122 -18.28 3.28 17.36
CA TYR A 122 -18.13 2.43 16.19
C TYR A 122 -16.88 2.73 15.37
N TYR A 123 -16.32 3.94 15.39
CA TYR A 123 -15.16 4.27 14.56
C TYR A 123 -14.02 4.84 15.40
N ASP A 124 -12.80 4.41 15.11
CA ASP A 124 -11.57 4.97 15.69
C ASP A 124 -11.02 6.10 14.82
N LYS A 125 -10.43 7.12 15.46
CA LYS A 125 -9.63 8.13 14.76
C LYS A 125 -8.19 7.64 14.62
N LEU A 126 -7.57 7.94 13.48
CA LEU A 126 -6.16 7.60 13.25
C LEU A 126 -5.24 8.20 14.32
N GLU A 127 -5.46 9.46 14.71
CA GLU A 127 -4.63 10.14 15.71
C GLU A 127 -4.60 9.41 17.06
N ASP A 128 -5.74 8.89 17.51
CA ASP A 128 -5.81 8.13 18.76
C ASP A 128 -4.97 6.85 18.70
N ILE A 129 -4.97 6.18 17.55
CA ILE A 129 -4.12 5.00 17.31
C ILE A 129 -2.64 5.38 17.30
N LEU A 130 -2.26 6.46 16.60
CA LEU A 130 -0.87 6.92 16.54
C LEU A 130 -0.34 7.26 17.93
N VAL A 131 -1.12 7.98 18.75
CA VAL A 131 -0.76 8.30 20.14
C VAL A 131 -0.55 7.02 20.95
N ARG A 132 -1.43 6.02 20.83
CA ARG A 132 -1.27 4.73 21.51
C ARG A 132 -0.02 3.99 21.05
N MET A 133 0.27 4.01 19.76
CA MET A 133 1.46 3.38 19.19
C MET A 133 2.75 4.01 19.71
N VAL A 134 2.82 5.34 19.82
CA VAL A 134 3.99 6.02 20.42
C VAL A 134 4.25 5.53 21.85
N ILE A 135 3.18 5.33 22.63
CA ILE A 135 3.28 4.97 24.05
C ILE A 135 3.61 3.47 24.23
N LYS A 136 2.91 2.58 23.51
CA LYS A 136 2.95 1.13 23.74
C LYS A 136 3.79 0.36 22.71
N TYR A 137 3.93 0.90 21.50
CA TYR A 137 4.49 0.21 20.34
C TYR A 137 5.51 1.07 19.55
N PRO A 138 6.47 1.75 20.20
CA PRO A 138 7.28 2.79 19.55
C PRO A 138 8.17 2.32 18.40
N SER A 139 8.40 1.00 18.28
CA SER A 139 9.20 0.37 17.23
C SER A 139 8.38 -0.32 16.14
N LYS A 140 7.05 -0.34 16.24
CA LYS A 140 6.19 -1.02 15.27
C LYS A 140 5.89 -0.12 14.08
N HIS A 141 5.63 -0.74 12.94
CA HIS A 141 5.25 -0.06 11.70
C HIS A 141 3.73 0.11 11.60
N ILE A 142 3.26 1.18 10.98
CA ILE A 142 1.86 1.34 10.54
C ILE A 142 1.82 1.66 9.05
N SER A 143 1.01 0.92 8.30
CA SER A 143 0.68 1.22 6.92
C SER A 143 -0.75 1.75 6.81
N LEU A 144 -0.92 2.82 6.06
CA LEU A 144 -2.20 3.51 5.89
C LEU A 144 -2.67 3.33 4.44
N ASP A 145 -3.69 2.51 4.20
CA ASP A 145 -4.35 2.48 2.89
C ASP A 145 -5.35 3.64 2.81
N VAL A 146 -4.92 4.73 2.16
CA VAL A 146 -5.77 5.91 1.97
C VAL A 146 -6.61 5.70 0.72
N LYS A 147 -7.86 5.29 0.95
CA LYS A 147 -8.83 5.06 -0.11
C LYS A 147 -9.15 6.35 -0.84
N ASN A 148 -9.22 6.24 -2.16
CA ASN A 148 -9.61 7.30 -3.05
C ASN A 148 -11.00 6.98 -3.64
N PRO A 149 -12.12 7.50 -3.10
CA PRO A 149 -13.36 7.60 -3.84
C PRO A 149 -13.11 8.59 -4.99
N LYS A 150 -12.75 8.01 -6.14
CA LYS A 150 -12.22 8.59 -7.38
C LYS A 150 -13.00 9.76 -7.99
N GLU A 151 -14.08 10.21 -7.36
CA GLU A 151 -14.96 11.27 -7.86
C GLU A 151 -15.21 12.41 -6.86
N LEU A 152 -14.77 12.28 -5.60
CA LEU A 152 -15.15 13.22 -4.52
C LEU A 152 -13.99 14.04 -3.97
N PHE A 153 -12.73 13.60 -4.15
CA PHE A 153 -11.58 14.33 -3.63
C PHE A 153 -11.12 15.45 -4.56
N LYS A 154 -11.21 16.68 -4.06
CA LYS A 154 -10.55 17.85 -4.67
C LYS A 154 -9.07 17.88 -4.28
N SER A 155 -8.25 18.54 -5.08
CA SER A 155 -6.80 18.68 -4.82
C SER A 155 -6.51 19.28 -3.45
N GLU A 156 -7.37 20.19 -2.97
CA GLU A 156 -7.22 20.83 -1.66
C GLU A 156 -7.39 19.83 -0.51
N THR A 157 -8.31 18.87 -0.66
CA THR A 157 -8.52 17.84 0.36
C THR A 157 -7.30 16.90 0.44
N PHE A 158 -6.76 16.48 -0.70
CA PHE A 158 -5.53 15.67 -0.72
C PHE A 158 -4.33 16.41 -0.14
N SER A 159 -4.16 17.69 -0.45
CA SER A 159 -3.10 18.51 0.15
C SER A 159 -3.28 18.63 1.66
N SER A 160 -4.50 18.85 2.15
CA SER A 160 -4.80 18.90 3.60
C SER A 160 -4.49 17.57 4.30
N VAL A 161 -4.87 16.44 3.69
CA VAL A 161 -4.59 15.10 4.23
C VAL A 161 -3.09 14.82 4.24
N ALA A 162 -2.39 15.09 3.13
CA ALA A 162 -0.93 14.93 3.03
C ALA A 162 -0.21 15.74 4.12
N LYS A 163 -0.60 17.01 4.28
CA LYS A 163 -0.06 17.86 5.33
C LYS A 163 -0.34 17.31 6.73
N LYS A 164 -1.56 16.84 6.99
CA LYS A 164 -1.93 16.27 8.30
C LYS A 164 -1.13 15.00 8.63
N LEU A 165 -0.87 14.15 7.65
CA LEU A 165 -0.02 12.97 7.80
C LEU A 165 1.45 13.36 8.06
N ALA A 166 1.96 14.39 7.39
CA ALA A 166 3.28 14.96 7.68
C ALA A 166 3.35 15.51 9.12
N ASP A 167 2.37 16.31 9.52
CA ASP A 167 2.30 16.89 10.87
C ASP A 167 2.24 15.79 11.95
N PHE A 168 1.50 14.70 11.72
CA PHE A 168 1.49 13.53 12.60
C PHE A 168 2.85 12.83 12.63
N THR A 169 3.49 12.66 11.47
CA THR A 169 4.79 11.98 11.37
C THR A 169 5.83 12.71 12.22
N ASP A 170 5.93 14.02 12.05
CA ASP A 170 6.88 14.86 12.77
C ASP A 170 6.53 14.96 14.26
N SER A 171 5.25 15.14 14.61
CA SER A 171 4.81 15.33 16.00
C SER A 171 5.02 14.09 16.87
N TYR A 172 4.93 12.91 16.26
CA TYR A 172 4.98 11.63 16.95
C TYR A 172 6.26 10.84 16.66
N ASN A 173 7.23 11.42 15.93
CA ASN A 173 8.48 10.81 15.50
C ASN A 173 8.27 9.45 14.80
N PHE A 174 7.39 9.43 13.80
CA PHE A 174 7.06 8.23 13.00
C PHE A 174 7.93 8.06 11.75
N GLU A 175 8.97 8.87 11.56
CA GLU A 175 9.82 8.78 10.37
C GLU A 175 10.35 7.34 10.18
N GLY A 176 10.12 6.77 8.99
CA GLY A 176 10.49 5.39 8.66
C GLY A 176 9.67 4.28 9.35
N LYS A 177 8.62 4.64 10.11
CA LYS A 177 7.69 3.71 10.79
C LYS A 177 6.23 3.89 10.33
N ILE A 178 6.00 4.80 9.40
CA ILE A 178 4.71 5.06 8.79
C ILE A 178 4.84 4.94 7.27
N SER A 179 3.90 4.24 6.66
CA SER A 179 3.74 4.22 5.22
C SER A 179 2.33 4.58 4.79
N VAL A 180 2.22 5.17 3.61
CA VAL A 180 0.95 5.52 2.96
C VAL A 180 0.86 4.76 1.65
N GLN A 181 -0.25 4.07 1.46
CA GLN A 181 -0.60 3.35 0.25
C GLN A 181 -1.76 4.05 -0.44
N SER A 182 -1.71 4.12 -1.76
CA SER A 182 -2.83 4.63 -2.56
C SER A 182 -2.67 4.25 -4.03
N ASP A 183 -3.79 4.17 -4.75
CA ASP A 183 -3.79 4.07 -6.21
C ASP A 183 -3.68 5.46 -6.89
N SER A 184 -3.66 6.53 -6.11
CA SER A 184 -3.54 7.92 -6.56
C SER A 184 -2.09 8.40 -6.53
N LEU A 185 -1.39 8.31 -7.66
CA LEU A 185 -0.02 8.84 -7.81
C LEU A 185 0.08 10.32 -7.43
N SER A 186 -0.92 11.13 -7.76
CA SER A 186 -0.94 12.55 -7.42
C SER A 186 -0.97 12.78 -5.91
N PHE A 187 -1.74 11.97 -5.17
CA PHE A 187 -1.80 12.07 -3.71
C PHE A 187 -0.47 11.61 -3.08
N LEU A 188 0.07 10.47 -3.50
CA LEU A 188 1.36 9.98 -2.99
C LEU A 188 2.50 10.98 -3.21
N LYS A 189 2.49 11.68 -4.35
CA LYS A 189 3.45 12.77 -4.60
C LYS A 189 3.28 13.93 -3.62
N MET A 190 2.04 14.34 -3.33
CA MET A 190 1.79 15.37 -2.32
C MET A 190 2.28 14.94 -0.94
N VAL A 191 2.02 13.70 -0.53
CA VAL A 191 2.54 13.15 0.75
C VAL A 191 4.06 13.25 0.81
N ARG A 192 4.75 12.85 -0.26
CA ARG A 192 6.22 12.90 -0.33
C ARG A 192 6.77 14.33 -0.37
N GLU A 193 6.06 15.25 -1.01
CA GLU A 193 6.42 16.67 -1.03
C GLU A 193 6.29 17.31 0.36
N GLU A 194 5.29 16.89 1.15
CA GLU A 194 5.08 17.36 2.53
C GLU A 194 6.05 16.72 3.53
N SER A 195 6.39 15.43 3.40
CA SER A 195 7.36 14.76 4.27
C SER A 195 8.12 13.64 3.58
N SER A 196 9.45 13.70 3.63
CA SER A 196 10.31 12.57 3.25
C SER A 196 10.42 11.49 4.33
N GLY A 197 9.83 11.71 5.51
CA GLY A 197 9.77 10.72 6.60
C GLY A 197 8.70 9.66 6.41
N ILE A 198 7.77 9.86 5.48
CA ILE A 198 6.68 8.93 5.16
C ILE A 198 7.07 8.09 3.95
N GLU A 199 6.97 6.77 4.09
CA GLU A 199 7.14 5.88 2.94
C GLU A 199 5.87 5.87 2.07
N THR A 200 6.00 6.04 0.76
CA THR A 200 4.84 6.09 -0.15
C THR A 200 4.84 4.89 -1.09
N TYR A 201 3.77 4.09 -1.06
CA TYR A 201 3.60 2.87 -1.85
C TYR A 201 2.49 3.02 -2.88
N TYR A 202 2.81 2.77 -4.15
CA TYR A 202 1.82 2.77 -5.21
C TYR A 202 1.09 1.43 -5.28
N LEU A 203 -0.22 1.48 -5.11
CA LEU A 203 -1.08 0.30 -5.14
C LEU A 203 -1.33 -0.15 -6.60
N THR A 204 -1.00 -1.40 -6.91
CA THR A 204 -1.16 -2.01 -8.24
C THR A 204 -1.92 -3.34 -8.17
N TRP A 205 -2.70 -3.63 -9.23
CA TRP A 205 -3.53 -4.83 -9.35
C TRP A 205 -3.06 -5.70 -10.52
N GLY A 206 -2.05 -6.55 -10.28
CA GLY A 206 -1.61 -7.58 -11.23
C GLY A 206 -0.90 -7.07 -12.50
N ASP A 207 -0.26 -5.89 -12.47
CA ASP A 207 0.74 -5.46 -13.46
C ASP A 207 1.96 -4.92 -12.72
N PHE A 208 2.86 -5.83 -12.35
CA PHE A 208 4.03 -5.51 -11.54
C PHE A 208 5.00 -4.59 -12.29
N ASP A 209 5.26 -4.88 -13.57
CA ASP A 209 6.19 -4.11 -14.40
C ASP A 209 5.72 -2.66 -14.54
N GLN A 210 4.42 -2.44 -14.77
CA GLN A 210 3.85 -1.09 -14.81
C GLN A 210 3.87 -0.42 -13.42
N GLY A 211 3.59 -1.17 -12.36
CA GLY A 211 3.65 -0.68 -10.98
C GLY A 211 5.03 -0.15 -10.61
N ILE A 212 6.09 -0.93 -10.86
CA ILE A 212 7.47 -0.52 -10.62
C ILE A 212 7.85 0.68 -11.50
N LYS A 213 7.51 0.67 -12.79
CA LYS A 213 7.80 1.80 -13.68
C LYS A 213 7.19 3.11 -13.16
N ARG A 214 5.90 3.09 -12.80
CA ARG A 214 5.21 4.27 -12.26
C ARG A 214 5.82 4.74 -10.94
N THR A 215 6.14 3.82 -10.06
CA THR A 215 6.79 4.09 -8.76
C THR A 215 8.16 4.73 -8.96
N TYR A 216 8.98 4.16 -9.85
CA TYR A 216 10.30 4.67 -10.19
C TYR A 216 10.22 6.08 -10.77
N GLU A 217 9.42 6.28 -11.82
CA GLU A 217 9.30 7.55 -12.54
C GLU A 217 8.74 8.69 -11.67
N ASN A 218 7.95 8.36 -10.65
CA ASN A 218 7.39 9.34 -9.70
C ASN A 218 8.19 9.46 -8.40
N TYR A 219 9.37 8.83 -8.33
CA TYR A 219 10.22 8.83 -7.14
C TYR A 219 9.43 8.43 -5.89
N LEU A 220 8.68 7.34 -5.92
CA LEU A 220 8.01 6.82 -4.73
C LEU A 220 8.93 5.83 -4.00
N THR A 221 8.55 5.39 -2.80
CA THR A 221 9.34 4.45 -1.97
C THR A 221 9.21 3.01 -2.46
N GLY A 222 8.01 2.60 -2.85
CA GLY A 222 7.77 1.21 -3.24
C GLY A 222 6.44 0.98 -3.93
N ILE A 223 6.16 -0.29 -4.21
CA ILE A 223 4.86 -0.74 -4.71
C ILE A 223 4.13 -1.54 -3.63
N SER A 224 2.81 -1.45 -3.65
CA SER A 224 1.91 -2.36 -2.95
C SER A 224 1.22 -3.25 -3.98
N PHE A 225 1.51 -4.55 -3.91
CA PHE A 225 1.17 -5.52 -4.95
C PHE A 225 0.15 -6.55 -4.45
N ASP A 226 -0.99 -6.63 -5.14
CA ASP A 226 -2.03 -7.65 -4.93
C ASP A 226 -1.55 -9.01 -5.46
N HIS A 227 -1.19 -9.92 -4.56
CA HIS A 227 -0.63 -11.23 -4.95
C HIS A 227 -1.66 -12.11 -5.67
N ASP A 228 -2.93 -12.02 -5.31
CA ASP A 228 -3.98 -12.89 -5.84
C ASP A 228 -4.42 -12.52 -7.27
N ARG A 229 -3.74 -11.57 -7.93
CA ARG A 229 -4.09 -11.10 -9.27
C ARG A 229 -3.01 -11.30 -10.32
N LYS A 230 -3.42 -11.91 -11.43
CA LYS A 230 -2.89 -11.94 -12.83
C LYS A 230 -1.39 -12.24 -13.05
N ASP A 231 -0.47 -11.69 -12.27
CA ASP A 231 0.97 -11.88 -12.38
C ASP A 231 1.49 -12.64 -11.16
N ASP A 232 2.17 -13.77 -11.38
CA ASP A 232 2.87 -14.47 -10.30
C ASP A 232 4.07 -13.63 -9.85
N LEU A 233 4.10 -13.22 -8.59
CA LEU A 233 5.24 -12.51 -8.02
C LEU A 233 6.44 -13.47 -7.93
N THR A 234 7.61 -13.08 -8.44
CA THR A 234 8.81 -13.92 -8.41
C THR A 234 9.97 -13.25 -7.70
N LYS A 235 10.94 -14.05 -7.24
CA LYS A 235 12.17 -13.53 -6.61
C LYS A 235 12.91 -12.55 -7.52
N SER A 236 12.98 -12.84 -8.82
CA SER A 236 13.63 -11.94 -9.78
C SER A 236 12.94 -10.58 -9.93
N MET A 237 11.63 -10.52 -9.70
CA MET A 237 10.87 -9.27 -9.74
C MET A 237 11.13 -8.43 -8.49
N VAL A 238 11.21 -9.08 -7.32
CA VAL A 238 11.61 -8.44 -6.06
C VAL A 238 13.06 -7.94 -6.16
N ASP A 239 13.99 -8.76 -6.65
CA ASP A 239 15.40 -8.37 -6.85
C ASP A 239 15.53 -7.17 -7.81
N LEU A 240 14.72 -7.14 -8.87
CA LEU A 240 14.65 -5.99 -9.78
C LEU A 240 14.18 -4.73 -9.04
N ALA A 241 13.10 -4.81 -8.26
CA ALA A 241 12.61 -3.66 -7.48
C ALA A 241 13.68 -3.14 -6.51
N HIS A 242 14.34 -4.04 -5.77
CA HIS A 242 15.43 -3.70 -4.86
C HIS A 242 16.64 -3.09 -5.58
N SER A 243 16.99 -3.57 -6.78
CA SER A 243 18.07 -2.96 -7.59
C SER A 243 17.77 -1.52 -8.02
N LEU A 244 16.49 -1.13 -8.02
CA LEU A 244 16.02 0.22 -8.32
C LEU A 244 15.83 1.07 -7.05
N ASN A 245 16.26 0.57 -5.88
CA ASN A 245 16.01 1.14 -4.57
C ASN A 245 14.51 1.36 -4.29
N LEU A 246 13.69 0.38 -4.67
CA LEU A 246 12.25 0.36 -4.42
C LEU A 246 11.89 -0.81 -3.51
N LYS A 247 10.99 -0.55 -2.56
CA LYS A 247 10.44 -1.58 -1.67
C LYS A 247 9.23 -2.28 -2.29
N VAL A 248 8.98 -3.51 -1.85
CA VAL A 248 7.83 -4.32 -2.25
C VAL A 248 7.02 -4.67 -1.00
N LEU A 249 5.78 -4.19 -0.98
CA LEU A 249 4.74 -4.61 -0.06
C LEU A 249 3.78 -5.54 -0.81
N VAL A 250 3.38 -6.64 -0.18
CA VAL A 250 2.46 -7.62 -0.75
C VAL A 250 1.24 -7.76 0.14
N TYR A 251 0.06 -7.72 -0.45
CA TYR A 251 -1.22 -7.90 0.23
C TYR A 251 -2.12 -8.87 -0.55
N SER A 252 -3.25 -9.26 0.06
CA SER A 252 -4.15 -10.32 -0.42
C SER A 252 -3.36 -11.59 -0.73
N ILE A 253 -2.90 -12.27 0.32
CA ILE A 253 -2.17 -13.53 0.19
C ILE A 253 -3.01 -14.64 0.80
N GLU A 254 -3.43 -15.60 -0.02
CA GLU A 254 -4.03 -16.83 0.52
C GLU A 254 -3.02 -17.58 1.39
N ASP A 255 -3.48 -18.17 2.50
CA ASP A 255 -2.66 -18.88 3.48
C ASP A 255 -1.65 -19.87 2.88
N SER A 256 -2.02 -20.54 1.79
CA SER A 256 -1.16 -21.53 1.12
C SER A 256 0.07 -20.94 0.43
N PHE A 257 0.11 -19.63 0.19
CA PHE A 257 1.21 -18.95 -0.51
C PHE A 257 2.10 -18.13 0.44
N ILE A 258 1.79 -18.06 1.73
CA ILE A 258 2.55 -17.20 2.67
C ILE A 258 4.04 -17.57 2.70
N ASP A 259 4.39 -18.86 2.81
CA ASP A 259 5.80 -19.30 2.85
C ASP A 259 6.53 -19.01 1.54
N GLU A 260 5.83 -19.10 0.41
CA GLU A 260 6.36 -18.76 -0.90
C GLU A 260 6.70 -17.26 -0.95
N VAL A 261 5.72 -16.40 -0.64
CA VAL A 261 5.87 -14.94 -0.64
C VAL A 261 6.95 -14.49 0.36
N TYR A 262 6.99 -15.07 1.55
CA TYR A 262 8.03 -14.81 2.54
C TYR A 262 9.42 -15.18 2.00
N GLY A 263 9.54 -16.32 1.30
CA GLY A 263 10.77 -16.75 0.63
C GLY A 263 11.24 -15.84 -0.50
N LEU A 264 10.37 -14.99 -1.05
CA LEU A 264 10.75 -13.97 -2.04
C LEU A 264 11.54 -12.80 -1.42
N GLN A 265 11.52 -12.67 -0.09
CA GLN A 265 12.17 -11.59 0.67
C GLN A 265 11.64 -10.21 0.28
N VAL A 266 10.31 -10.06 0.21
CA VAL A 266 9.66 -8.76 0.09
C VAL A 266 9.85 -7.94 1.38
N ASP A 267 9.66 -6.63 1.31
CA ASP A 267 9.87 -5.73 2.45
C ASP A 267 8.73 -5.85 3.47
N PHE A 268 7.50 -5.95 2.98
CA PHE A 268 6.29 -6.04 3.81
C PHE A 268 5.32 -7.10 3.29
N ILE A 269 4.66 -7.79 4.23
CA ILE A 269 3.53 -8.68 3.97
C ILE A 269 2.34 -8.23 4.82
N GLU A 270 1.20 -8.01 4.20
CA GLU A 270 -0.08 -7.83 4.88
C GLU A 270 -0.84 -9.14 4.90
N THR A 271 -1.34 -9.52 6.08
CA THR A 271 -1.98 -10.81 6.27
C THR A 271 -3.21 -10.73 7.16
N ASP A 272 -4.23 -11.49 6.79
CA ASP A 272 -5.39 -11.79 7.63
C ASP A 272 -5.08 -12.92 8.64
N ASN A 273 -4.05 -13.73 8.39
CA ASN A 273 -3.71 -14.92 9.18
C ASN A 273 -2.46 -14.70 10.04
N MET A 274 -2.64 -13.96 11.13
CA MET A 274 -1.57 -13.70 12.09
C MET A 274 -1.06 -14.97 12.80
N ALA A 275 -1.94 -15.96 13.01
CA ALA A 275 -1.58 -17.20 13.70
C ALA A 275 -0.54 -18.03 12.94
N PHE A 276 -0.57 -17.99 11.61
CA PHE A 276 0.43 -18.65 10.77
C PHE A 276 1.85 -18.13 11.07
N PHE A 277 2.00 -16.81 11.20
CA PHE A 277 3.29 -16.18 11.43
C PHE A 277 3.82 -16.36 12.86
N GLU A 278 2.93 -16.42 13.85
CA GLU A 278 3.31 -16.73 15.24
C GLU A 278 3.97 -18.10 15.37
N LEU A 279 3.51 -19.10 14.60
CA LEU A 279 3.96 -20.49 14.73
C LEU A 279 5.28 -20.77 14.01
N LEU A 280 5.61 -20.00 12.98
CA LEU A 280 6.73 -20.28 12.08
C LEU A 280 7.92 -19.34 12.27
N TYR A 281 7.69 -18.13 12.78
CA TYR A 281 8.69 -17.06 12.76
C TYR A 281 8.94 -16.36 14.11
N ASN A 282 8.23 -16.78 15.18
CA ASN A 282 8.52 -16.43 16.59
C ASN A 282 9.00 -17.66 17.37
#